data_AF-A0A2Z6RTV3-F1
#
_entry.id   AF-A0A2Z6RTV3-F1
#
_cell.length_a   1.000
_cell.length_b   1.000
_cell.length_c   1.000
_cell.angle_alpha   90.00
_cell.angle_beta   90.00
_cell.angle_gamma   90.00
#
_symmetry.space_group_name_H-M   'P 1'
#
loop_
_entity.id
_entity.type
_entity.pdbx_description
1 polymer ?
#
loop_
_entity_poly.entity_id
_entity_poly.type
_entity_poly.pdbx_seq_one_letter_code
_entity_poly.pdbx_strand_id
1 'polypeptide(L)'
;MSIIKHQLLYDLAERENIDILGISETGISDKNMKLHAINNNKYNIYYHNIGENKDSGVAIIIKKELSKNISKIEKYKGRIIYIDLFFRKKRNLR
;
A
#
# COMPACT_ATOMS: atom_id res chain seq x y z
N MET A 1 -11.87 3.41 -7.22
CA MET A 1 -12.22 2.50 -6.10
C MET A 1 -12.94 3.36 -5.11
N SER A 2 -14.16 2.97 -4.77
CA SER A 2 -14.95 3.67 -3.77
C SER A 2 -14.32 3.46 -2.40
N ILE A 3 -14.64 4.37 -1.48
CA ILE A 3 -14.26 4.31 -0.06
C ILE A 3 -14.60 2.93 0.54
N ILE A 4 -15.78 2.38 0.21
CA ILE A 4 -16.24 1.06 0.67
C ILE A 4 -15.27 -0.06 0.26
N LYS A 5 -14.74 -0.02 -0.97
CA LYS A 5 -13.79 -1.03 -1.43
C LYS A 5 -12.43 -0.94 -0.73
N HIS A 6 -11.96 0.26 -0.36
CA HIS A 6 -10.75 0.40 0.47
C HIS A 6 -10.93 -0.22 1.86
N GLN A 7 -12.08 0.01 2.49
CA GLN A 7 -12.38 -0.58 3.80
C GLN A 7 -12.39 -2.11 3.71
N LEU A 8 -13.03 -2.68 2.68
CA LEU A 8 -13.06 -4.12 2.48
C LEU A 8 -11.65 -4.73 2.33
N LEU A 9 -10.73 -4.03 1.67
CA LEU A 9 -9.35 -4.48 1.54
C LEU A 9 -8.58 -4.43 2.88
N TYR A 10 -8.84 -3.43 3.71
CA TYR A 10 -8.28 -3.39 5.07
C TYR A 10 -8.87 -4.49 5.95
N ASP A 11 -10.17 -4.73 5.88
CA ASP A 11 -10.85 -5.77 6.66
C ASP A 11 -10.33 -7.16 6.24
N LEU A 12 -10.12 -7.39 4.94
CA LEU A 12 -9.47 -8.60 4.43
C LEU A 12 -8.06 -8.75 5.00
N ALA A 13 -7.23 -7.70 4.90
CA ALA A 13 -5.86 -7.75 5.41
C ALA A 13 -5.82 -8.03 6.91
N GLU A 14 -6.73 -7.45 7.68
CA GLU A 14 -6.86 -7.69 9.11
C GLU A 14 -7.32 -9.11 9.43
N ARG A 15 -8.40 -9.58 8.80
CA ARG A 15 -8.98 -10.90 9.04
C ARG A 15 -8.01 -12.02 8.72
N GLU A 16 -7.27 -11.90 7.63
CA GLU A 16 -6.28 -12.88 7.18
C GLU A 16 -4.89 -12.64 7.79
N ASN A 17 -4.74 -11.63 8.67
CA ASN A 17 -3.48 -11.24 9.31
C ASN A 17 -2.33 -10.96 8.30
N ILE A 18 -2.65 -10.34 7.17
CA ILE A 18 -1.70 -10.06 6.09
C ILE A 18 -0.79 -8.90 6.47
N ASP A 19 0.52 -9.11 6.42
CA ASP A 19 1.52 -8.08 6.69
C ASP A 19 1.66 -7.06 5.54
N ILE A 20 1.65 -7.58 4.30
CA ILE A 20 1.80 -6.82 3.06
C ILE A 20 0.84 -7.41 2.02
N LEU A 21 -0.06 -6.59 1.49
CA LEU A 21 -1.01 -6.94 0.44
C LEU A 21 -0.74 -6.11 -0.81
N GLY A 22 -0.37 -6.78 -1.90
CA GLY A 22 -0.22 -6.18 -3.22
C GLY A 22 -1.52 -6.24 -4.01
N ILE A 23 -1.85 -5.15 -4.71
CA ILE A 23 -3.06 -5.02 -5.53
C ILE A 23 -2.64 -4.47 -6.89
N SER A 24 -3.08 -5.14 -7.96
CA SER A 24 -2.96 -4.68 -9.34
C SER A 24 -4.30 -4.21 -9.88
N GLU A 25 -4.28 -3.52 -11.02
CA GLU A 25 -5.48 -3.08 -11.75
C GLU A 25 -6.42 -2.23 -10.90
N THR A 26 -5.86 -1.29 -10.13
CA THR A 26 -6.68 -0.43 -9.27
C THR A 26 -7.58 0.51 -10.07
N GLY A 27 -7.17 0.87 -11.29
CA GLY A 27 -7.97 1.64 -12.24
C GLY A 27 -8.26 3.07 -11.79
N ILE A 28 -7.45 3.64 -10.90
CA ILE A 28 -7.66 4.97 -10.31
C ILE A 28 -6.39 5.78 -10.35
N SER A 29 -6.50 7.06 -10.67
CA SER A 29 -5.39 8.00 -10.65
C SER A 29 -4.87 8.26 -9.22
N ASP A 30 -3.59 8.59 -9.10
CA ASP A 30 -2.98 8.93 -7.80
C ASP A 30 -3.73 10.10 -7.10
N LYS A 31 -4.25 11.05 -7.88
CA LYS A 31 -5.03 12.19 -7.36
C LYS A 31 -6.32 11.72 -6.68
N ASN A 32 -7.09 10.86 -7.34
CA ASN A 32 -8.35 10.35 -6.80
C ASN A 32 -8.09 9.41 -5.63
N MET A 33 -7.02 8.62 -5.69
CA MET A 33 -6.63 7.75 -4.58
C MET A 33 -6.27 8.55 -3.33
N LYS A 34 -5.57 9.68 -3.46
CA LYS A 34 -5.27 10.57 -2.32
C LYS A 34 -6.52 11.11 -1.63
N LEU A 35 -7.57 11.43 -2.40
CA LEU A 35 -8.84 11.95 -1.87
C LEU A 35 -9.67 10.87 -1.16
N HIS A 36 -9.50 9.61 -1.55
CA HIS A 36 -10.27 8.47 -1.02
C HIS A 36 -9.48 7.55 -0.09
N ALA A 37 -8.20 7.87 0.17
CA ALA A 37 -7.37 7.13 1.08
C ALA A 37 -7.94 7.32 2.51
N ILE A 38 -8.62 6.30 3.00
CA ILE A 38 -9.08 6.26 4.38
C ILE A 38 -7.84 6.06 5.25
N ASN A 39 -7.68 6.93 6.26
CA ASN A 39 -6.71 6.70 7.33
C ASN A 39 -7.13 5.43 8.08
N ASN A 40 -6.36 4.36 7.94
CA ASN A 40 -6.51 3.15 8.73
C ASN A 40 -5.52 3.19 9.91
N ASN A 41 -5.90 2.68 11.08
CA ASN A 41 -5.02 2.71 12.25
C ASN A 41 -3.89 1.66 12.19
N LYS A 42 -4.09 0.56 11.47
CA LYS A 42 -3.18 -0.59 11.41
C LYS A 42 -2.38 -0.67 10.11
N TYR A 43 -2.90 -0.11 9.03
CA TYR A 43 -2.32 -0.21 7.70
C TYR A 43 -2.03 1.15 7.07
N ASN A 44 -1.00 1.20 6.23
CA ASN A 44 -0.75 2.26 5.28
C ASN A 44 -0.97 1.74 3.86
N ILE A 45 -1.41 2.61 2.96
CA ILE A 45 -1.56 2.31 1.54
C ILE A 45 -0.63 3.19 0.70
N TYR A 46 0.13 2.55 -0.17
CA TYR A 46 0.95 3.19 -1.20
C TYR A 46 0.40 2.81 -2.55
N TYR A 47 0.29 3.76 -3.46
CA TYR A 47 -0.38 3.55 -4.75
C TYR A 47 0.36 4.27 -5.86
N HIS A 48 0.19 3.77 -7.09
CA HIS A 48 0.70 4.42 -8.28
C HIS A 48 -0.12 4.07 -9.51
N ASN A 49 -0.57 5.08 -10.24
CA ASN A 49 -1.17 4.99 -11.55
C ASN A 49 -0.83 6.24 -12.38
N ILE A 50 -0.78 6.10 -13.70
CA ILE A 50 -0.60 7.21 -14.63
C ILE A 50 -1.93 7.51 -15.30
N GLY A 51 -2.49 8.68 -15.01
CA GLY A 51 -3.74 9.14 -15.59
C GLY A 51 -4.97 8.41 -15.06
N GLU A 52 -6.05 8.47 -15.83
CA GLU A 52 -7.34 7.82 -15.54
C GLU A 52 -7.49 6.46 -16.24
N ASN A 53 -6.37 5.87 -16.67
CA ASN A 53 -6.38 4.56 -17.30
C ASN A 53 -6.91 3.51 -16.31
N LYS A 54 -8.07 2.94 -16.66
CA LYS A 54 -8.76 1.92 -15.86
C LYS A 54 -8.02 0.58 -15.86
N ASP A 55 -7.22 0.32 -16.89
CA ASP A 55 -6.49 -0.93 -17.08
C ASP A 55 -5.08 -0.89 -16.47
N SER A 56 -4.79 0.11 -15.64
CA SER A 56 -3.52 0.23 -14.92
C SER A 56 -3.73 0.69 -13.49
N GLY A 57 -2.64 0.70 -12.73
CA GLY A 57 -2.63 1.10 -11.34
C GLY A 57 -2.25 -0.06 -10.44
N VAL A 58 -1.39 0.23 -9.48
CA VAL A 58 -0.95 -0.71 -8.46
C VAL A 58 -1.07 -0.06 -7.09
N ALA A 59 -1.27 -0.88 -6.07
CA ALA A 59 -1.23 -0.46 -4.68
C ALA A 59 -0.57 -1.53 -3.81
N ILE A 60 0.06 -1.08 -2.73
CA ILE A 60 0.58 -1.91 -1.66
C ILE A 60 -0.03 -1.41 -0.36
N ILE A 61 -0.77 -2.29 0.32
CA ILE A 61 -1.22 -2.09 1.69
C ILE A 61 -0.20 -2.80 2.60
N ILE A 62 0.32 -2.11 3.60
CA ILE A 62 1.35 -2.64 4.50
C ILE A 62 1.04 -2.27 5.94
N LYS A 63 1.23 -3.21 6.88
CA LYS A 63 1.07 -2.93 8.31
C LYS A 63 1.97 -1.76 8.72
N LYS A 64 1.44 -0.85 9.54
CA LYS A 64 2.18 0.33 10.01
C LYS A 64 3.46 -0.02 10.75
N GLU A 65 3.46 -1.13 11.47
CA GLU A 65 4.64 -1.64 12.16
C GLU A 65 5.79 -2.00 11.22
N LEU A 66 5.48 -2.39 9.99
CA LEU A 66 6.46 -2.63 8.95
C LEU A 66 6.77 -1.36 8.18
N SER A 67 5.76 -0.53 7.89
CA SER A 67 5.93 0.69 7.11
C SER A 67 6.90 1.69 7.74
N LYS A 68 7.08 1.65 9.07
CA LYS A 68 8.07 2.48 9.78
C LYS A 68 9.52 2.19 9.36
N ASN A 69 9.77 1.04 8.72
CA ASN A 69 11.08 0.63 8.23
C ASN A 69 11.29 0.96 6.75
N ILE A 70 10.34 1.63 6.09
CA ILE A 70 10.50 1.99 4.67
C ILE A 70 11.61 3.03 4.54
N SER A 71 12.68 2.66 3.81
CA SER A 71 13.78 3.57 3.50
C SER A 71 13.62 4.26 2.15
N LYS A 72 12.94 3.60 1.20
CA LYS A 72 12.77 4.11 -0.16
C LYS A 72 11.49 3.55 -0.79
N ILE A 73 10.83 4.37 -1.59
CA ILE A 73 9.71 3.97 -2.44
C ILE A 73 9.97 4.46 -3.85
N GLU A 74 9.97 3.55 -4.81
CA GLU A 74 10.07 3.86 -6.24
C GLU A 74 8.82 3.37 -6.98
N LYS A 75 8.52 4.05 -8.10
CA LYS A 75 7.29 3.88 -8.85
C LYS A 75 7.61 3.90 -10.33
N TYR A 76 7.04 2.98 -11.10
CA TYR A 76 7.27 2.93 -12.55
C TYR A 76 5.97 2.75 -13.34
N LYS A 77 5.74 3.69 -14.25
CA LYS A 77 4.69 3.67 -15.30
C LYS A 77 3.28 3.27 -14.84
N GLY A 78 2.90 3.59 -13.60
CA GLY A 78 1.59 3.23 -13.04
C GLY A 78 1.37 1.72 -12.87
N ARG A 79 2.44 0.93 -12.88
CA ARG A 79 2.40 -0.54 -12.95
C ARG A 79 3.28 -1.24 -11.93
N ILE A 80 4.26 -0.53 -11.36
CA ILE A 80 5.19 -1.08 -10.38
C ILE A 80 5.31 -0.10 -9.22
N ILE A 81 5.32 -0.66 -8.01
CA ILE A 81 5.78 0.00 -6.79
C ILE A 81 6.87 -0.88 -6.21
N TYR A 82 8.02 -0.29 -5.93
CA TYR A 82 9.14 -0.91 -5.26
C TYR A 82 9.30 -0.25 -3.89
N ILE A 83 9.41 -1.05 -2.83
CA ILE A 83 9.55 -0.57 -1.45
C ILE A 83 10.74 -1.26 -0.81
N ASP A 84 11.76 -0.48 -0.46
CA ASP A 84 12.88 -0.94 0.35
C ASP A 84 12.50 -0.86 1.84
N LEU A 85 12.61 -2.00 2.54
CA LEU A 85 12.41 -2.09 3.98
C LEU A 85 13.75 -2.34 4.68
N PHE A 86 14.16 -1.40 5.53
CA PHE A 86 15.39 -1.50 6.31
C PHE A 86 15.09 -1.85 7.77
N PHE A 87 15.29 -3.11 8.13
CA PHE A 87 15.08 -3.58 9.49
C PHE A 87 16.34 -3.48 10.34
N ARG A 88 16.24 -2.85 11.51
CA ARG A 88 17.33 -2.87 12.49
C ARG A 88 17.52 -4.31 12.99
N LYS A 89 18.68 -4.90 12.74
CA LYS A 89 19.08 -6.20 13.30
C LYS A 89 18.93 -6.12 14.83
N LYS A 90 18.11 -6.99 15.45
CA LYS A 90 18.09 -7.12 16.92
C LYS A 90 19.50 -7.51 17.35
N ARG A 91 20.22 -6.62 18.05
CA ARG A 91 21.35 -7.02 18.88
C ARG A 91 20.74 -7.77 20.04
N ASN A 92 20.84 -9.10 20.04
CA ASN A 92 20.62 -9.87 21.25
C ASN A 92 21.71 -9.41 22.23
N LEU A 93 21.35 -8.55 23.18
CA LEU A 93 22.15 -8.38 24.40
C LEU A 93 21.91 -9.66 25.22
N ARG A 94 22.93 -10.52 25.25
CA ARG A 94 23.05 -11.59 26.24
C ARG A 94 23.71 -11.01 27.47
#